data_AF-A0AB33L0D7-F1
#
_entry.id   AF-A0AB33L0D7-F1
#
_cell.length_a   1.000
_cell.length_b   1.000
_cell.length_c   1.000
_cell.angle_alpha   90.00
_cell.angle_beta   90.00
_cell.angle_gamma   90.00
#
_symmetry.space_group_name_H-M   'P 1'
#
loop_
_entity.id
_entity.type
_entity.pdbx_description
1 polymer ?
#
loop_
_entity_poly.entity_id
_entity_poly.type
_entity_poly.pdbx_seq_one_letter_code
_entity_poly.pdbx_strand_id
1 'polypeptide(L)'
;MEEITSDCVLKETKSIEHNLAVTNFLENDLQLVVNRLPNRCQEVYRLSREQQLSTAEIAIQLEISPKTVKNHLTKALAFIHENLKII
;
A
#
# COMPACT_ATOMS: atom_id res chain seq x y z
N MET A 1 -22.78 10.20 -25.49
CA MET A 1 -21.86 9.05 -25.56
C MET A 1 -21.52 8.68 -24.13
N GLU A 2 -22.38 7.81 -23.60
CA GLU A 2 -22.14 6.89 -22.47
C GLU A 2 -20.78 6.20 -22.61
N GLU A 3 -20.09 5.66 -21.60
CA GLU A 3 -20.21 5.45 -20.14
C GLU A 3 -18.95 4.56 -19.85
N ILE A 4 -18.35 4.44 -18.66
CA ILE A 4 -18.58 3.32 -17.72
C ILE A 4 -17.39 3.31 -16.72
N THR A 5 -17.72 3.72 -15.49
CA THR A 5 -17.44 3.13 -14.16
C THR A 5 -16.03 2.84 -13.59
N SER A 6 -15.93 3.22 -12.30
CA SER A 6 -15.48 2.39 -11.15
C SER A 6 -14.00 2.04 -11.07
N ASP A 7 -13.34 2.03 -9.91
CA ASP A 7 -13.61 2.28 -8.49
C ASP A 7 -12.17 2.32 -7.90
N CYS A 8 -11.78 3.15 -6.95
CA CYS A 8 -12.03 2.87 -5.55
C CYS A 8 -11.43 4.01 -4.70
N VAL A 9 -12.30 4.90 -4.25
CA VAL A 9 -12.36 5.49 -2.91
C VAL A 9 -11.04 5.91 -2.24
N LEU A 10 -10.78 7.21 -2.23
CA LEU A 10 -10.36 7.96 -1.02
C LEU A 10 -10.97 9.38 -1.06
N LYS A 11 -12.31 9.43 -1.05
CA LYS A 11 -13.09 10.63 -0.73
C LYS A 11 -13.83 10.36 0.57
N GLU A 12 -13.21 10.76 1.67
CA GLU A 12 -13.83 11.13 2.95
C GLU A 12 -12.64 11.49 3.83
N THR A 13 -12.40 12.74 4.21
CA THR A 13 -13.05 13.35 5.38
C THR A 13 -12.98 14.87 5.32
N LYS A 14 -14.12 15.56 5.29
CA LYS A 14 -14.22 17.04 5.23
C LYS A 14 -14.78 17.66 6.53
N SER A 15 -14.78 16.97 7.69
CA SER A 15 -15.57 17.47 8.85
C SER A 15 -15.10 17.15 10.29
N ILE A 16 -13.83 16.83 10.59
CA ILE A 16 -13.41 16.63 12.01
C ILE A 16 -12.03 17.24 12.28
N GLU A 17 -11.99 18.53 12.60
CA GLU A 17 -10.76 19.31 12.85
C GLU A 17 -10.10 19.09 14.23
N HIS A 18 -10.47 18.08 15.02
CA HIS A 18 -9.85 17.83 16.34
C HIS A 18 -9.21 16.45 16.53
N ASN A 19 -9.04 15.67 15.46
CA ASN A 19 -8.47 14.30 15.54
C ASN A 19 -7.28 14.09 14.58
N LEU A 20 -6.64 15.18 14.14
CA LEU A 20 -5.58 15.16 13.14
C LEU A 20 -4.23 14.67 13.69
N ALA A 21 -3.96 14.89 14.99
CA ALA A 21 -2.68 14.52 15.59
C ALA A 21 -2.50 13.00 15.76
N VAL A 22 -3.58 12.27 16.06
CA VAL A 22 -3.54 10.82 16.30
C VAL A 22 -3.48 10.03 14.99
N THR A 23 -4.23 10.46 13.97
CA THR A 23 -4.21 9.82 12.65
C THR A 23 -2.84 9.94 11.99
N ASN A 24 -2.20 11.11 12.11
CA ASN A 24 -0.85 11.33 11.59
C ASN A 24 0.19 10.41 12.24
N PHE A 25 0.11 10.14 13.54
CA PHE A 25 1.09 9.29 14.22
C PHE A 25 1.13 7.87 13.64
N LEU A 26 -0.03 7.28 13.40
CA LEU A 26 -0.17 5.92 12.85
C LEU A 26 0.30 5.83 11.39
N GLU A 27 0.01 6.84 10.58
CA GLU A 27 0.46 6.93 9.18
C GLU A 27 2.00 7.01 9.11
N ASN A 28 2.61 7.80 10.00
CA ASN A 28 4.06 7.95 10.07
C ASN A 28 4.77 6.65 10.46
N ASP A 29 4.24 5.91 11.43
CA ASP A 29 4.80 4.62 11.83
C ASP A 29 4.73 3.60 10.70
N LEU A 30 3.60 3.55 9.97
CA LEU A 30 3.48 2.69 8.80
C LEU A 30 4.49 3.09 7.72
N GLN A 31 4.64 4.37 7.40
CA GLN A 31 5.63 4.85 6.42
C GLN A 31 7.07 4.52 6.85
N LEU A 32 7.40 4.64 8.13
CA LEU A 32 8.70 4.25 8.69
C LEU A 32 8.97 2.77 8.48
N VAL A 33 8.00 1.90 8.73
CA VAL A 33 8.12 0.46 8.50
C VAL A 33 8.22 0.17 7.00
N VAL A 34 7.41 0.83 6.16
CA VAL A 34 7.43 0.72 4.70
C VAL A 34 8.80 1.10 4.13
N ASN A 35 9.46 2.12 4.70
CA ASN A 35 10.80 2.55 4.29
C ASN A 35 11.92 1.61 4.76
N ARG A 36 11.66 0.71 5.72
CA ARG A 36 12.61 -0.33 6.16
C ARG A 36 12.51 -1.60 5.32
N LEU A 37 11.49 -1.74 4.48
CA LEU A 37 11.37 -2.88 3.57
C LEU A 37 12.49 -2.88 2.52
N PRO A 38 12.87 -4.08 2.03
CA PRO A 38 13.71 -4.18 0.85
C PRO A 38 13.07 -3.42 -0.32
N ASN A 39 13.86 -2.63 -1.05
CA ASN A 39 13.40 -1.74 -2.14
C ASN A 39 12.38 -2.40 -3.08
N ARG A 40 12.59 -3.67 -3.47
CA ARG A 40 11.66 -4.39 -4.36
C ARG A 40 10.30 -4.72 -3.72
N CYS A 41 10.28 -5.05 -2.43
CA CYS A 41 9.03 -5.30 -1.70
C CYS A 41 8.29 -3.99 -1.44
N GLN A 42 9.04 -2.91 -1.15
CA GLN A 42 8.49 -1.56 -0.97
C GLN A 42 7.83 -1.06 -2.25
N GLU A 43 8.51 -1.18 -3.39
CA GLU A 43 8.01 -0.76 -4.70
C GLU A 43 6.72 -1.50 -5.07
N VAL A 44 6.68 -2.82 -4.93
CA VAL A 44 5.47 -3.63 -5.15
C VAL A 44 4.32 -3.20 -4.23
N TYR A 45 4.60 -2.94 -2.95
CA TYR A 45 3.58 -2.50 -1.98
C TYR A 45 3.03 -1.11 -2.34
N ARG A 46 3.90 -0.16 -2.69
CA ARG A 46 3.51 1.20 -3.12
C ARG A 46 2.70 1.16 -4.41
N LEU A 47 3.12 0.39 -5.43
CA LEU A 47 2.35 0.22 -6.66
C LEU A 47 0.96 -0.36 -6.40
N SER A 48 0.87 -1.33 -5.50
CA SER A 48 -0.44 -1.92 -5.12
C SER A 48 -1.31 -0.96 -4.32
N ARG A 49 -0.75 -0.12 -3.44
CA ARG A 49 -1.50 0.78 -2.56
C ARG A 49 -1.78 2.16 -3.17
N GLU A 50 -0.77 2.80 -3.74
CA GLU A 50 -0.82 4.16 -4.29
C GLU A 50 -1.44 4.16 -5.70
N GLN A 51 -1.09 3.16 -6.52
CA GLN A 51 -1.58 3.07 -7.90
C GLN A 51 -2.73 2.07 -8.06
N GLN A 52 -3.11 1.36 -7.00
CA GLN A 52 -4.19 0.36 -6.99
C GLN A 52 -4.05 -0.71 -8.08
N LEU A 53 -2.81 -0.95 -8.54
CA LEU A 53 -2.53 -1.88 -9.61
C LEU A 53 -2.74 -3.33 -9.17
N SER A 54 -3.25 -4.14 -10.08
CA SER A 54 -3.35 -5.58 -9.87
C SER A 54 -1.97 -6.24 -9.85
N THR A 55 -1.88 -7.41 -9.22
CA THR A 55 -0.66 -8.23 -9.25
C THR A 55 -0.15 -8.54 -10.66
N ALA A 56 -1.04 -8.56 -11.66
CA ALA A 56 -0.66 -8.80 -13.05
C ALA A 56 -0.04 -7.55 -13.70
N GLU A 57 -0.59 -6.37 -13.42
CA GLU A 57 -0.04 -5.10 -13.93
C GLU A 57 1.32 -4.79 -13.28
N ILE A 58 1.45 -5.02 -11.97
CA ILE A 58 2.72 -4.88 -11.26
C ILE A 58 3.77 -5.85 -11.81
N ALA A 59 3.37 -7.07 -12.17
CA ALA A 59 4.25 -8.06 -12.78
C ALA A 59 4.79 -7.58 -14.13
N ILE A 60 3.95 -6.97 -14.97
CA ILE A 60 4.34 -6.40 -16.26
C ILE A 60 5.27 -5.21 -16.05
N GLN A 61 4.91 -4.29 -15.15
CA GLN A 61 5.66 -3.06 -14.92
C GLN A 61 7.06 -3.28 -14.33
N LEU A 62 7.21 -4.29 -13.46
CA LEU A 62 8.49 -4.65 -12.85
C LEU A 62 9.23 -5.77 -13.58
N GLU A 63 8.67 -6.27 -14.70
CA GLU A 63 9.20 -7.38 -15.49
C GLU A 63 9.49 -8.65 -14.65
N ILE A 64 8.62 -8.96 -13.69
CA ILE A 64 8.72 -10.12 -12.81
C ILE A 64 7.50 -11.02 -12.91
N SER A 65 7.62 -12.28 -12.52
CA SER A 65 6.46 -13.19 -12.56
C SER A 65 5.39 -12.75 -11.54
N PRO A 66 4.08 -12.94 -11.83
CA PRO A 66 3.00 -12.63 -10.88
C PRO A 66 3.12 -13.43 -9.58
N LYS A 67 3.74 -14.62 -9.64
CA LYS A 67 4.09 -15.42 -8.46
C LYS A 67 5.16 -14.72 -7.61
N THR A 68 6.15 -14.10 -8.25
CA THR A 68 7.17 -13.29 -7.59
C THR A 68 6.56 -12.04 -6.95
N VAL A 69 5.64 -11.35 -7.63
CA VAL A 69 4.88 -10.21 -7.04
C VAL A 69 4.12 -10.65 -5.79
N LYS A 70 3.37 -11.77 -5.86
CA LYS A 70 2.69 -12.34 -4.68
C LYS A 70 3.65 -12.63 -3.55
N ASN A 71 4.80 -13.25 -3.83
CA ASN A 71 5.82 -13.51 -2.84
C ASN A 71 6.38 -12.22 -2.21
N HIS A 72 6.59 -11.18 -3.01
CA HIS A 72 7.01 -9.87 -2.51
C HIS A 72 5.95 -9.22 -1.62
N LEU A 73 4.67 -9.29 -2.00
CA LEU A 73 3.56 -8.82 -1.16
C LEU A 73 3.46 -9.60 0.15
N THR A 74 3.53 -10.93 0.12
CA THR A 74 3.49 -11.76 1.34
C THR A 74 4.67 -11.42 2.26
N LYS A 75 5.89 -11.33 1.72
CA LYS A 75 7.06 -10.90 2.49
C LYS A 75 6.91 -9.48 3.03
N ALA A 76 6.32 -8.58 2.23
CA ALA A 76 6.13 -7.21 2.63
C ALA A 76 5.15 -7.10 3.82
N LEU A 77 4.01 -7.77 3.72
CA LEU A 77 3.00 -7.82 4.76
C LEU A 77 3.52 -8.51 6.03
N ALA A 78 4.25 -9.61 5.90
CA ALA A 78 4.88 -10.28 7.05
C ALA A 78 5.85 -9.34 7.77
N PHE A 79 6.71 -8.63 7.02
CA PHE A 79 7.63 -7.65 7.59
C PHE A 79 6.88 -6.50 8.28
N ILE A 80 5.81 -5.98 7.65
CA ILE A 80 4.98 -4.93 8.26
C ILE A 80 4.38 -5.45 9.56
N HIS A 81 3.78 -6.64 9.59
CA HIS A 81 3.20 -7.23 10.80
C HIS A 81 4.24 -7.42 11.92
N GLU A 82 5.45 -7.89 11.59
CA GLU A 82 6.52 -8.09 12.58
C GLU A 82 7.05 -6.78 13.17
N ASN A 83 7.11 -5.72 12.36
CA ASN A 83 7.69 -4.44 12.77
C ASN A 83 6.66 -3.44 13.30
N LEU A 84 5.40 -3.56 12.89
CA LEU A 84 4.33 -2.68 13.33
C LEU A 84 3.72 -3.14 14.65
N LYS A 85 4.10 -4.32 15.19
CA LYS A 85 3.62 -4.96 16.45
C LYS A 85 2.69 -4.03 17.23
N ILE A 86 1.42 -4.01 16.79
CA ILE A 86 0.38 -3.32 17.52
C ILE A 86 0.13 -4.23 18.71
N ILE A 87 0.47 -3.69 19.89
CA ILE A 87 0.36 -4.31 21.21
C ILE A 87 -1.06 -4.85 21.43
#